data_AF-A0A9D1JQH3-F1
#
_entry.id   AF-A0A9D1JQH3-F1
#
_cell.length_a   1.000
_cell.length_b   1.000
_cell.length_c   1.000
_cell.angle_alpha   90.00
_cell.angle_beta   90.00
_cell.angle_gamma   90.00
#
_symmetry.space_group_name_H-M   'P 1'
#
loop_
_entity.id
_entity.type
_entity.pdbx_description
1 polymer ?
#
loop_
_entity_poly.entity_id
_entity_poly.type
_entity_poly.pdbx_seq_one_letter_code
_entity_poly.pdbx_strand_id
1 'polypeptide(L)'
;MEVRTLHMDQIEAIKQLMLDIFSGEPWNDHWTDEQLHAYVAQLTGNPNSLAFGAFQNGELVGMALGRIINWHEGTEYWIDEFGIHPQSQQAGLGSQFMAEIQHLLIARGIAYIVLLTERHVPAYHFYKKNGFIESKENVFFAKKLEKGSDQLQQVVSIAENLFSEHLLGIYLYGSATLGCLRPDSDLDILIITDQEMSMTVRENLTKTLLSVSGSVGCVEKRPLEITVMNQNDLSPWHFPPKCEYMYGEWLRDEIIAGQIPQAGYDPDIAILLWQARKCSKTLKGIDAEKLIPQIPFSEIPKAIQDSIPGLIHNFTGDERNVLLTLARMWYTLETGEISTKDSAAEWVLSKLPGDLAPLLQIAKDAYLGNVSDHWDSTKDEAIMLGAFMKKEIEKLLEYKNSENIRGKG
;
A
#
# COMPACT_ATOMS: atom_id res chain seq x y z
N MET A 1 8.23 -31.64 -37.18
CA MET A 1 8.08 -31.11 -35.81
C MET A 1 7.52 -32.23 -34.97
N GLU A 2 8.05 -32.41 -33.76
CA GLU A 2 7.59 -33.43 -32.82
C GLU A 2 6.90 -32.74 -31.65
N VAL A 3 5.76 -33.28 -31.19
CA VAL A 3 5.04 -32.75 -30.03
C VAL A 3 5.12 -33.73 -28.88
N ARG A 4 5.56 -33.25 -27.72
CA ARG A 4 5.72 -34.05 -26.49
C ARG A 4 5.06 -33.35 -25.33
N THR A 5 4.68 -34.12 -24.30
CA THR A 5 4.30 -33.53 -23.01
C THR A 5 5.54 -32.91 -22.36
N LEU A 6 5.36 -31.75 -21.74
CA LEU A 6 6.38 -31.10 -20.91
C LEU A 6 6.12 -31.40 -19.44
N HIS A 7 7.20 -31.55 -18.68
CA HIS A 7 7.16 -31.83 -17.25
C HIS A 7 8.00 -30.83 -16.44
N MET A 8 7.82 -30.85 -15.12
CA MET A 8 8.45 -29.92 -14.19
C MET A 8 9.99 -30.01 -14.20
N ASP A 9 10.56 -31.15 -14.55
CA ASP A 9 12.01 -31.32 -14.71
C ASP A 9 12.60 -30.53 -15.89
N GLN A 10 11.76 -30.04 -16.80
CA GLN A 10 12.12 -29.19 -17.93
C GLN A 10 11.89 -27.69 -17.66
N ILE A 11 11.62 -27.30 -16.40
CA ILE A 11 11.22 -25.93 -16.04
C ILE A 11 12.16 -24.85 -16.58
N GLU A 12 13.48 -25.05 -16.56
CA GLU A 12 14.43 -24.05 -17.04
C GLU A 12 14.34 -23.82 -18.56
N ALA A 13 14.07 -24.88 -19.34
CA ALA A 13 13.85 -24.72 -20.79
C ALA A 13 12.54 -23.98 -21.08
N ILE A 14 11.51 -24.20 -20.26
CA ILE A 14 10.22 -23.53 -20.37
C ILE A 14 10.34 -22.05 -19.98
N LYS A 15 11.03 -21.75 -18.88
CA LYS A 15 11.32 -20.37 -18.44
C LYS A 15 12.09 -19.60 -19.51
N GLN A 16 13.13 -20.22 -20.09
CA GLN A 16 13.89 -19.57 -21.16
C GLN A 16 12.99 -19.25 -22.37
N LEU A 17 12.18 -20.22 -22.81
CA LEU A 17 11.27 -20.00 -23.93
C LEU A 17 10.17 -18.97 -23.63
N MET A 18 9.67 -18.91 -22.39
CA MET A 18 8.76 -17.84 -21.92
C MET A 18 9.40 -16.47 -22.11
N LEU A 19 10.64 -16.28 -21.65
CA LEU A 19 11.36 -15.02 -21.78
C LEU A 19 11.57 -14.66 -23.26
N ASP A 20 11.97 -15.61 -24.09
CA ASP A 20 12.23 -15.40 -25.51
C ASP A 20 10.96 -14.97 -26.27
N ILE A 21 9.77 -15.42 -25.84
CA ILE A 21 8.49 -15.14 -26.50
C ILE A 21 7.84 -13.86 -25.96
N PHE A 22 7.80 -13.68 -24.64
CA PHE A 22 6.93 -12.70 -23.98
C PHE A 22 7.67 -11.43 -23.53
N SER A 23 9.00 -11.42 -23.46
CA SER A 23 9.74 -10.19 -23.08
C SER A 23 9.78 -9.15 -24.20
N GLY A 24 9.51 -9.55 -25.45
CA GLY A 24 9.47 -8.66 -26.60
C GLY A 24 8.06 -8.15 -26.94
N GLU A 25 7.97 -7.22 -27.88
CA GLU A 25 6.68 -6.79 -28.44
C GLU A 25 5.91 -7.98 -29.04
N PRO A 26 4.58 -8.05 -28.87
CA PRO A 26 3.70 -7.01 -28.31
C PRO A 26 3.51 -7.09 -26.78
N TRP A 27 4.01 -8.14 -26.13
CA TRP A 27 3.71 -8.46 -24.74
C TRP A 27 4.50 -7.59 -23.76
N ASN A 28 5.80 -7.43 -24.00
CA ASN A 28 6.71 -6.62 -23.17
C ASN A 28 6.62 -7.01 -21.68
N ASP A 29 6.50 -8.30 -21.38
CA ASP A 29 6.39 -8.77 -20.01
C ASP A 29 7.73 -8.59 -19.26
N HIS A 30 7.63 -8.21 -17.99
CA HIS A 30 8.79 -8.03 -17.11
C HIS A 30 8.68 -8.99 -15.94
N TRP A 31 9.61 -9.94 -15.85
CA TRP A 31 9.62 -10.98 -14.83
C TRP A 31 10.91 -10.93 -14.01
N THR A 32 10.81 -11.08 -12.69
CA THR A 32 11.96 -11.55 -11.89
C THR A 32 12.08 -13.07 -12.00
N ASP A 33 13.27 -13.62 -11.76
CA ASP A 33 13.48 -15.07 -11.83
C ASP A 33 12.59 -15.84 -10.83
N GLU A 34 12.43 -15.32 -9.61
CA GLU A 34 11.52 -15.89 -8.59
C GLU A 34 10.06 -15.88 -9.05
N GLN A 35 9.58 -14.77 -9.62
CA GLN A 35 8.22 -14.68 -10.14
C GLN A 35 7.97 -15.66 -11.28
N LEU A 36 8.89 -15.71 -12.25
CA LEU A 36 8.77 -16.59 -13.41
C LEU A 36 8.84 -18.07 -12.99
N HIS A 37 9.77 -18.42 -12.09
CA HIS A 37 9.88 -19.78 -11.59
C HIS A 37 8.59 -20.20 -10.87
N ALA A 38 8.05 -19.36 -9.97
CA ALA A 38 6.80 -19.65 -9.29
C ALA A 38 5.62 -19.81 -10.27
N TYR A 39 5.54 -18.95 -11.29
CA TYR A 39 4.48 -18.99 -12.30
C TYR A 39 4.55 -20.27 -13.16
N VAL A 40 5.71 -20.58 -13.74
CA VAL A 40 5.87 -21.80 -14.55
C VAL A 40 5.66 -23.05 -13.70
N ALA A 41 6.16 -23.08 -12.45
CA ALA A 41 5.96 -24.18 -11.52
C ALA A 41 4.46 -24.47 -11.28
N GLN A 42 3.61 -23.44 -11.21
CA GLN A 42 2.16 -23.61 -11.08
C GLN A 42 1.55 -24.23 -12.34
N LEU A 43 1.95 -23.75 -13.52
CA LEU A 43 1.41 -24.24 -14.79
C LEU A 43 1.82 -25.68 -15.11
N THR A 44 3.00 -26.12 -14.68
CA THR A 44 3.54 -27.46 -15.00
C THR A 44 3.51 -28.45 -13.84
N GLY A 45 3.37 -27.98 -12.60
CA GLY A 45 3.44 -28.80 -11.39
C GLY A 45 2.07 -29.20 -10.82
N ASN A 46 0.98 -28.54 -11.23
CA ASN A 46 -0.35 -28.82 -10.68
C ASN A 46 -0.88 -30.19 -11.13
N PRO A 47 -1.69 -30.89 -10.31
CA PRO A 47 -2.22 -32.23 -10.64
C PRO A 47 -3.06 -32.29 -11.92
N ASN A 48 -3.68 -31.17 -12.30
CA ASN A 48 -4.47 -31.05 -13.52
C ASN A 48 -3.70 -30.41 -14.68
N SER A 49 -2.39 -30.18 -14.55
CA SER A 49 -1.57 -29.64 -15.63
C SER A 49 -1.47 -30.60 -16.82
N LEU A 50 -1.43 -30.02 -18.01
CA LEU A 50 -1.12 -30.71 -19.26
C LEU A 50 -0.37 -29.72 -20.16
N ALA A 51 0.95 -29.74 -20.08
CA ALA A 51 1.81 -28.90 -20.90
C ALA A 51 2.30 -29.67 -22.14
N PHE A 52 2.33 -29.02 -23.29
CA PHE A 52 2.89 -29.55 -24.53
C PHE A 52 4.06 -28.70 -25.02
N GLY A 53 5.05 -29.35 -25.60
CA GLY A 53 6.21 -28.73 -26.22
C GLY A 53 6.34 -29.15 -27.68
N ALA A 54 6.61 -28.18 -28.55
CA ALA A 54 6.96 -28.40 -29.94
C ALA A 54 8.48 -28.43 -30.09
N PHE A 55 9.00 -29.52 -30.64
CA PHE A 55 10.43 -29.75 -30.82
C PHE A 55 10.81 -29.77 -32.30
N GLN A 56 11.90 -29.09 -32.63
CA GLN A 56 12.55 -29.11 -33.94
C GLN A 56 14.05 -29.35 -33.75
N ASN A 57 14.59 -30.39 -34.39
CA ASN A 57 15.99 -30.82 -34.23
C ASN A 57 16.42 -31.06 -32.76
N GLY A 58 15.47 -31.42 -31.89
CA GLY A 58 15.71 -31.65 -30.46
C GLY A 58 15.60 -30.41 -29.57
N GLU A 59 15.44 -29.21 -30.16
CA GLU A 59 15.26 -27.96 -29.42
C GLU A 59 13.77 -27.66 -29.21
N LEU A 60 13.43 -27.14 -28.02
CA LEU A 60 12.08 -26.69 -27.69
C LEU A 60 11.83 -25.33 -28.37
N VAL A 61 11.01 -25.32 -29.41
CA VAL A 61 10.73 -24.13 -30.23
C VAL A 61 9.32 -23.58 -30.03
N GLY A 62 8.49 -24.25 -29.24
CA GLY A 62 7.14 -23.82 -28.93
C GLY A 62 6.57 -24.54 -27.72
N MET A 63 5.61 -23.92 -27.06
CA MET A 63 4.96 -24.48 -25.89
C MET A 63 3.48 -24.10 -25.82
N ALA A 64 2.70 -25.00 -25.24
CA ALA A 64 1.32 -24.78 -24.83
C ALA A 64 1.21 -25.24 -23.38
N LEU A 65 1.24 -24.32 -22.44
CA LEU A 65 1.07 -24.59 -21.02
C LEU A 65 -0.43 -24.48 -20.72
N GLY A 66 -1.01 -25.54 -20.20
CA GLY A 66 -2.43 -25.58 -19.95
C GLY A 66 -2.82 -26.60 -18.91
N ARG A 67 -4.12 -26.70 -18.68
CA ARG A 67 -4.71 -27.51 -17.62
C ARG A 67 -6.03 -28.13 -18.05
N ILE A 68 -6.30 -29.31 -17.49
CA ILE A 68 -7.56 -30.02 -17.69
C ILE A 68 -8.58 -29.56 -16.64
N ILE A 69 -9.79 -29.25 -17.10
CA ILE A 69 -10.96 -29.00 -16.23
C ILE A 69 -12.05 -29.99 -16.60
N ASN A 70 -12.60 -30.70 -15.62
CA ASN A 70 -13.76 -31.54 -15.80
C ASN A 70 -15.01 -30.74 -15.42
N TRP A 71 -15.89 -30.50 -16.39
CA TRP A 71 -17.17 -29.82 -16.20
C TRP A 71 -18.33 -30.78 -16.46
N HIS A 72 -19.53 -30.39 -16.03
CA HIS A 72 -20.72 -31.23 -16.18
C HIS A 72 -21.11 -31.52 -17.64
N GLU A 73 -20.70 -30.67 -18.59
CA GLU A 73 -20.95 -30.81 -20.04
C GLU A 73 -19.77 -31.44 -20.81
N GLY A 74 -18.66 -31.75 -20.13
CA GLY A 74 -17.50 -32.37 -20.74
C GLY A 74 -16.17 -31.94 -20.13
N THR A 75 -15.09 -32.55 -20.61
CA THR A 75 -13.72 -32.20 -20.22
C THR A 75 -13.12 -31.17 -21.19
N GLU A 76 -12.52 -30.13 -20.63
CA GLU A 76 -11.94 -29.01 -21.36
C GLU A 76 -10.43 -28.92 -21.11
N TYR A 77 -9.67 -28.52 -22.13
CA TYR A 77 -8.28 -28.11 -22.03
C TYR A 77 -8.18 -26.58 -22.07
N TRP A 78 -7.80 -25.99 -20.94
CA TRP A 78 -7.56 -24.57 -20.83
C TRP A 78 -6.10 -24.25 -21.15
N ILE A 79 -5.87 -23.43 -22.17
CA ILE A 79 -4.55 -22.90 -22.49
C ILE A 79 -4.36 -21.65 -21.63
N ASP A 80 -3.40 -21.70 -20.71
CA ASP A 80 -2.98 -20.55 -19.92
C ASP A 80 -1.88 -19.79 -20.68
N GLU A 81 -0.93 -20.50 -21.31
CA GLU A 81 0.12 -19.91 -22.16
C GLU A 81 0.32 -20.67 -23.47
N PHE A 82 0.50 -19.93 -24.56
CA PHE A 82 0.84 -20.51 -25.86
C PHE A 82 1.79 -19.61 -26.63
N GLY A 83 2.88 -20.18 -27.13
CA GLY A 83 3.81 -19.41 -27.92
C GLY A 83 4.79 -20.26 -28.73
N ILE A 84 5.30 -19.66 -29.80
CA ILE A 84 6.35 -20.19 -30.65
C ILE A 84 7.52 -19.22 -30.60
N HIS A 85 8.72 -19.75 -30.45
CA HIS A 85 9.97 -18.98 -30.45
C HIS A 85 10.01 -18.01 -31.65
N PRO A 86 10.33 -16.71 -31.47
CA PRO A 86 10.21 -15.69 -32.52
C PRO A 86 10.91 -16.04 -33.84
N GLN A 87 12.09 -16.66 -33.78
CA GLN A 87 12.85 -17.06 -34.97
C GLN A 87 12.21 -18.23 -35.74
N SER A 88 11.28 -18.94 -35.11
CA SER A 88 10.52 -20.07 -35.68
C SER A 88 9.10 -19.65 -36.07
N GLN A 89 8.76 -18.36 -36.01
CA GLN A 89 7.45 -17.88 -36.42
C GLN A 89 7.31 -17.77 -37.96
N GLN A 90 6.09 -17.54 -38.44
CA GLN A 90 5.74 -17.36 -39.85
C GLN A 90 5.97 -18.55 -40.81
N ALA A 91 6.44 -19.70 -40.32
CA ALA A 91 6.55 -20.94 -41.09
C ALA A 91 5.32 -21.87 -41.00
N GLY A 92 4.22 -21.40 -40.41
CA GLY A 92 3.02 -22.23 -40.15
C GLY A 92 3.13 -23.16 -38.93
N LEU A 93 4.27 -23.14 -38.22
CA LEU A 93 4.55 -24.01 -37.09
C LEU A 93 3.51 -23.91 -35.97
N GLY A 94 3.05 -22.70 -35.63
CA GLY A 94 2.00 -22.54 -34.60
C GLY A 94 0.68 -23.25 -34.96
N SER A 95 0.26 -23.21 -36.22
CA SER A 95 -0.95 -23.92 -36.67
C SER A 95 -0.75 -25.43 -36.73
N GLN A 96 0.44 -25.88 -37.16
CA GLN A 96 0.78 -27.31 -37.11
C GLN A 96 0.80 -27.82 -35.66
N PHE A 97 1.31 -27.02 -34.73
CA PHE A 97 1.39 -27.38 -33.32
C PHE A 97 0.00 -27.46 -32.69
N MET A 98 -0.86 -26.48 -32.97
CA MET A 98 -2.25 -26.49 -32.53
C MET A 98 -3.04 -27.69 -33.06
N ALA A 99 -2.84 -28.07 -34.32
CA ALA A 99 -3.50 -29.24 -34.90
C ALA A 99 -3.06 -30.55 -34.22
N GLU A 100 -1.78 -30.68 -33.90
CA GLU A 100 -1.26 -31.86 -33.20
C GLU A 100 -1.76 -31.91 -31.75
N ILE A 101 -1.83 -30.76 -31.05
CA ILE A 101 -2.47 -30.66 -29.74
C ILE A 101 -3.93 -31.14 -29.82
N GLN A 102 -4.70 -30.69 -30.82
CA GLN A 102 -6.09 -31.13 -31.00
C GLN A 102 -6.19 -32.65 -31.15
N HIS A 103 -5.33 -33.27 -31.98
CA HIS A 103 -5.30 -34.73 -32.12
C HIS A 103 -5.01 -35.44 -30.80
N LEU A 104 -4.02 -34.95 -30.04
CA LEU A 104 -3.64 -35.48 -28.74
C LEU A 104 -4.75 -35.34 -27.69
N LEU A 105 -5.52 -34.25 -27.73
CA LEU A 105 -6.65 -34.00 -26.83
C LEU A 105 -7.86 -34.88 -27.18
N ILE A 106 -8.19 -35.03 -28.46
CA ILE A 106 -9.27 -35.93 -28.93
C ILE A 106 -8.97 -37.37 -28.51
N ALA A 107 -7.73 -37.83 -28.68
CA ALA A 107 -7.30 -39.16 -28.25
C ALA A 107 -7.43 -39.39 -26.73
N ARG A 108 -7.47 -38.31 -25.94
CA ARG A 108 -7.67 -38.33 -24.47
C ARG A 108 -9.14 -38.13 -24.06
N GLY A 109 -10.07 -38.00 -25.02
CA GLY A 109 -11.49 -37.75 -24.73
C GLY A 109 -11.79 -36.32 -24.26
N ILE A 110 -10.89 -35.37 -24.52
CA ILE A 110 -11.09 -33.96 -24.18
C ILE A 110 -11.85 -33.29 -25.33
N ALA A 111 -12.99 -32.67 -25.01
CA ALA A 111 -13.96 -32.21 -25.99
C ALA A 111 -13.72 -30.77 -26.47
N TYR A 112 -13.14 -29.92 -25.61
CA TYR A 112 -13.00 -28.48 -25.88
C TYR A 112 -11.59 -27.98 -25.58
N ILE A 113 -11.16 -26.96 -26.33
CA ILE A 113 -10.02 -26.10 -26.00
C ILE A 113 -10.56 -24.71 -25.67
N VAL A 114 -10.17 -24.17 -24.52
CA VAL A 114 -10.62 -22.87 -24.01
C VAL A 114 -9.41 -22.00 -23.70
N LEU A 115 -9.51 -20.69 -23.94
CA LEU A 115 -8.44 -19.72 -23.66
C LEU A 115 -9.01 -18.30 -23.52
N LEU A 116 -8.20 -17.42 -22.92
CA LEU A 116 -8.44 -15.98 -22.91
C LEU A 116 -7.35 -15.28 -23.74
N THR A 117 -7.74 -14.28 -24.53
CA THR A 117 -6.79 -13.47 -25.32
C THR A 117 -7.36 -12.08 -25.53
N GLU A 118 -6.49 -11.07 -25.58
CA GLU A 118 -6.90 -9.70 -25.89
C GLU A 118 -7.29 -9.53 -27.36
N ARG A 119 -8.23 -8.64 -27.65
CA ARG A 119 -8.71 -8.43 -29.04
C ARG A 119 -7.67 -7.78 -29.96
N HIS A 120 -6.72 -7.07 -29.38
CA HIS A 120 -5.79 -6.20 -30.12
C HIS A 120 -4.42 -6.83 -30.39
N VAL A 121 -4.16 -8.01 -29.82
CA VAL A 121 -2.88 -8.71 -29.99
C VAL A 121 -2.95 -9.70 -31.17
N PRO A 122 -1.82 -10.00 -31.83
CA PRO A 122 -1.78 -10.93 -32.97
C PRO A 122 -2.36 -12.32 -32.68
N ALA A 123 -2.28 -12.77 -31.42
CA ALA A 123 -2.80 -14.05 -30.98
C ALA A 123 -4.31 -14.20 -31.23
N TYR A 124 -5.10 -13.13 -31.13
CA TYR A 124 -6.54 -13.16 -31.44
C TYR A 124 -6.83 -13.67 -32.85
N HIS A 125 -6.11 -13.15 -33.85
CA HIS A 125 -6.26 -13.56 -35.24
C HIS A 125 -5.71 -14.96 -35.50
N PHE A 126 -4.64 -15.35 -34.78
CA PHE A 126 -4.11 -16.71 -34.82
C PHE A 126 -5.17 -17.73 -34.36
N TYR A 127 -5.84 -17.50 -33.23
CA TYR A 127 -6.86 -18.44 -32.75
C TYR A 127 -8.06 -18.50 -33.69
N LYS A 128 -8.54 -17.36 -34.20
CA LYS A 128 -9.62 -17.34 -35.21
C LYS A 128 -9.26 -18.14 -36.47
N LYS A 129 -8.02 -18.03 -36.94
CA LYS A 129 -7.52 -18.80 -38.09
C LYS A 129 -7.47 -20.32 -37.81
N ASN A 130 -7.24 -20.73 -36.56
CA ASN A 130 -7.21 -22.13 -36.14
C ASN A 130 -8.57 -22.67 -35.66
N GLY A 131 -9.68 -22.02 -36.05
CA GLY A 131 -11.04 -22.52 -35.83
C GLY A 131 -11.67 -22.16 -34.49
N PHE A 132 -11.02 -21.33 -33.66
CA PHE A 132 -11.60 -20.85 -32.41
C PHE A 132 -12.71 -19.83 -32.67
N ILE A 133 -13.79 -19.96 -31.91
CA ILE A 133 -14.94 -19.05 -31.95
C ILE A 133 -14.94 -18.23 -30.67
N GLU A 134 -15.12 -16.92 -30.82
CA GLU A 134 -15.23 -16.00 -29.69
C GLU A 134 -16.61 -16.15 -29.03
N SER A 135 -16.64 -16.30 -27.70
CA SER A 135 -17.90 -16.30 -26.94
C SER A 135 -18.45 -14.87 -26.82
N LYS A 136 -19.70 -14.68 -27.24
CA LYS A 136 -20.43 -13.41 -27.10
C LYS A 136 -21.20 -13.28 -25.78
N GLU A 137 -21.49 -14.42 -25.15
CA GLU A 137 -22.34 -14.51 -23.96
C GLU A 137 -21.52 -14.54 -22.66
N ASN A 138 -20.22 -14.88 -22.73
CA ASN A 138 -19.35 -14.96 -21.56
C ASN A 138 -18.53 -13.67 -21.41
N VAL A 139 -18.44 -13.16 -20.18
CA VAL A 139 -17.63 -11.99 -19.81
C VAL A 139 -16.62 -12.36 -18.71
N PHE A 140 -15.44 -11.75 -18.76
CA PHE A 140 -14.39 -11.92 -17.76
C PHE A 140 -14.40 -10.73 -16.80
N PHE A 141 -14.56 -10.98 -15.50
CA PHE A 141 -14.50 -9.97 -14.44
C PHE A 141 -13.22 -10.13 -13.62
N ALA A 142 -12.56 -9.02 -13.32
CA ALA A 142 -11.44 -8.97 -12.39
C ALA A 142 -11.70 -7.89 -11.33
N LYS A 143 -11.41 -8.20 -10.06
CA LYS A 143 -11.42 -7.23 -8.94
C LYS A 143 -10.06 -7.24 -8.27
N LYS A 144 -9.41 -6.09 -8.22
CA LYS A 144 -8.18 -5.91 -7.44
C LYS A 144 -8.51 -5.96 -5.94
N LEU A 145 -7.80 -6.78 -5.18
CA LEU A 145 -7.94 -6.85 -3.73
C LEU A 145 -6.86 -5.95 -3.10
N GLU A 146 -7.26 -4.83 -2.52
CA GLU A 146 -6.37 -3.93 -1.76
C GLU A 146 -6.79 -3.91 -0.29
N LYS A 147 -5.86 -4.25 0.62
CA LYS A 147 -6.10 -4.23 2.07
C LYS A 147 -6.41 -2.80 2.53
N GLY A 148 -7.61 -2.57 3.09
CA GLY A 148 -8.05 -1.28 3.63
C GLY A 148 -8.83 -0.37 2.66
N SER A 149 -8.97 -0.73 1.37
CA SER A 149 -9.75 0.05 0.39
C SER A 149 -11.23 0.16 0.78
N ASP A 150 -11.82 -0.92 1.29
CA ASP A 150 -13.19 -0.96 1.79
C ASP A 150 -13.38 -0.07 3.03
N GLN A 151 -12.39 0.02 3.94
CA GLN A 151 -12.47 0.90 5.12
C GLN A 151 -12.46 2.38 4.72
N LEU A 152 -11.63 2.78 3.76
CA LEU A 152 -11.60 4.16 3.27
C LEU A 152 -12.95 4.57 2.67
N GLN A 153 -13.57 3.70 1.86
CA GLN A 153 -14.90 3.94 1.31
C GLN A 153 -15.98 4.01 2.41
N GLN A 154 -15.87 3.20 3.47
CA GLN A 154 -16.76 3.29 4.62
C GLN A 154 -16.63 4.63 5.32
N VAL A 155 -15.41 5.10 5.62
CA VAL A 155 -15.20 6.41 6.25
C VAL A 155 -15.73 7.55 5.38
N VAL A 156 -15.48 7.51 4.06
CA VAL A 156 -16.04 8.50 3.11
C VAL A 156 -17.57 8.50 3.17
N SER A 157 -18.21 7.32 3.10
CA SER A 157 -19.67 7.20 3.14
C SER A 157 -20.26 7.70 4.47
N ILE A 158 -19.58 7.44 5.59
CA ILE A 158 -19.98 7.91 6.92
C ILE A 158 -19.93 9.43 6.97
N ALA A 159 -18.82 10.02 6.54
CA ALA A 159 -18.63 11.47 6.53
C ALA A 159 -19.66 12.16 5.61
N GLU A 160 -19.92 11.61 4.42
CA GLU A 160 -20.94 12.12 3.50
C GLU A 160 -22.34 12.13 4.14
N ASN A 161 -22.72 11.03 4.78
CA ASN A 161 -24.04 10.93 5.41
C ASN A 161 -24.19 11.88 6.59
N LEU A 162 -23.13 12.08 7.39
CA LEU A 162 -23.17 12.89 8.61
C LEU A 162 -23.03 14.39 8.33
N PHE A 163 -22.17 14.77 7.39
CA PHE A 163 -21.87 16.18 7.12
C PHE A 163 -22.62 16.72 5.89
N SER A 164 -23.09 15.85 4.98
CA SER A 164 -23.89 16.21 3.79
C SER A 164 -23.31 17.40 3.03
N GLU A 165 -24.04 18.52 2.94
CA GLU A 165 -23.65 19.73 2.21
C GLU A 165 -22.54 20.53 2.89
N HIS A 166 -22.26 20.26 4.17
CA HIS A 166 -21.19 20.90 4.95
C HIS A 166 -19.83 20.24 4.78
N LEU A 167 -19.75 19.13 4.05
CA LEU A 167 -18.48 18.44 3.76
C LEU A 167 -17.73 19.13 2.63
N LEU A 168 -16.58 19.73 2.93
CA LEU A 168 -15.73 20.39 1.92
C LEU A 168 -14.67 19.46 1.34
N GLY A 169 -14.10 18.56 2.15
CA GLY A 169 -13.07 17.64 1.70
C GLY A 169 -12.73 16.52 2.66
N ILE A 170 -12.26 15.41 2.09
CA ILE A 170 -11.74 14.23 2.81
C ILE A 170 -10.41 13.85 2.19
N TYR A 171 -9.38 13.70 3.02
CA TYR A 171 -8.00 13.49 2.59
C TYR A 171 -7.38 12.32 3.34
N LEU A 172 -6.81 11.38 2.60
CA LEU A 172 -5.86 10.43 3.17
C LEU A 172 -4.49 11.11 3.18
N TYR A 173 -3.79 11.10 4.31
CA TYR A 173 -2.45 11.68 4.44
C TYR A 173 -1.52 10.72 5.18
N GLY A 174 -0.39 11.23 5.67
CA GLY A 174 0.51 10.46 6.53
C GLY A 174 1.18 9.28 5.80
N SER A 175 1.35 8.16 6.51
CA SER A 175 2.19 7.05 6.04
C SER A 175 1.71 6.43 4.72
N ALA A 176 0.39 6.48 4.46
CA ALA A 176 -0.23 5.97 3.25
C ALA A 176 0.10 6.78 1.99
N THR A 177 0.58 8.02 2.14
CA THR A 177 0.85 8.94 1.03
C THR A 177 2.34 9.30 0.90
N LEU A 178 3.07 9.26 2.01
CA LEU A 178 4.52 9.50 2.05
C LEU A 178 5.34 8.26 1.68
N GLY A 179 4.75 7.06 1.74
CA GLY A 179 5.41 5.79 1.43
C GLY A 179 4.42 4.63 1.25
N CYS A 180 4.87 3.40 1.49
CA CYS A 180 3.99 2.23 1.50
C CYS A 180 3.41 2.00 2.91
N LEU A 181 2.12 1.72 3.00
CA LEU A 181 1.48 1.27 4.25
C LEU A 181 2.20 0.04 4.80
N ARG A 182 2.71 0.13 6.02
CA ARG A 182 3.36 -0.98 6.72
C ARG A 182 2.30 -1.86 7.40
N PRO A 183 2.65 -3.06 7.92
CA PRO A 183 1.67 -3.97 8.50
C PRO A 183 0.79 -3.33 9.58
N ASP A 184 1.40 -2.56 10.49
CA ASP A 184 0.73 -1.93 11.63
C ASP A 184 0.33 -0.46 11.38
N SER A 185 0.51 0.06 10.17
CA SER A 185 0.14 1.44 9.85
C SER A 185 -1.36 1.70 9.99
N ASP A 186 -1.65 2.82 10.62
CA ASP A 186 -2.92 3.53 10.64
C ASP A 186 -3.34 4.05 9.26
N LEU A 187 -4.62 4.43 9.16
CA LEU A 187 -5.17 5.23 8.08
C LEU A 187 -5.45 6.63 8.61
N ASP A 188 -4.55 7.55 8.28
CA ASP A 188 -4.62 8.97 8.66
C ASP A 188 -5.58 9.72 7.73
N ILE A 189 -6.73 10.14 8.25
CA ILE A 189 -7.77 10.80 7.46
C ILE A 189 -8.12 12.16 8.07
N LEU A 190 -7.98 13.20 7.23
CA LEU A 190 -8.41 14.56 7.54
C LEU A 190 -9.74 14.84 6.85
N ILE A 191 -10.71 15.35 7.60
CA ILE A 191 -12.01 15.80 7.12
C ILE A 191 -12.11 17.31 7.38
N ILE A 192 -12.50 18.07 6.36
CA ILE A 192 -12.74 19.52 6.50
C ILE A 192 -14.22 19.81 6.21
N THR A 193 -14.86 20.51 7.15
CA THR A 193 -16.26 20.96 7.06
C THR A 193 -16.35 22.49 7.06
N ASP A 194 -17.49 23.06 6.68
CA ASP A 194 -17.74 24.52 6.77
C ASP A 194 -18.56 24.94 8.00
N GLN A 195 -18.88 24.01 8.89
CA GLN A 195 -19.63 24.23 10.11
C GLN A 195 -19.06 23.44 11.29
N GLU A 196 -19.35 23.95 12.50
CA GLU A 196 -19.05 23.26 13.75
C GLU A 196 -19.88 21.98 13.90
N MET A 197 -19.32 20.99 14.57
CA MET A 197 -19.96 19.70 14.79
C MET A 197 -20.92 19.76 15.97
N SER A 198 -22.19 19.48 15.71
CA SER A 198 -23.15 19.23 16.79
C SER A 198 -22.79 17.98 17.60
N MET A 199 -23.22 17.94 18.87
CA MET A 199 -23.00 16.77 19.73
C MET A 199 -23.57 15.48 19.15
N THR A 200 -24.74 15.53 18.51
CA THR A 200 -25.34 14.36 17.84
C THR A 200 -24.46 13.83 16.70
N VAL A 201 -23.84 14.73 15.92
CA VAL A 201 -22.91 14.32 14.86
C VAL A 201 -21.65 13.70 15.46
N ARG A 202 -21.09 14.28 16.53
CA ARG A 202 -19.92 13.73 17.25
C ARG A 202 -20.18 12.33 17.78
N GLU A 203 -21.32 12.12 18.45
CA GLU A 203 -21.72 10.83 19.00
C GLU A 203 -21.89 9.77 17.90
N ASN A 204 -22.59 10.12 16.81
CA ASN A 204 -22.82 9.23 15.69
C ASN A 204 -21.51 8.89 14.95
N LEU A 205 -20.65 9.88 14.71
CA LEU A 205 -19.34 9.67 14.12
C LEU A 205 -18.50 8.74 14.98
N THR A 206 -18.39 9.02 16.29
CA THR A 206 -17.62 8.21 17.25
C THR A 206 -18.10 6.76 17.26
N LYS A 207 -19.41 6.54 17.38
CA LYS A 207 -20.00 5.21 17.39
C LYS A 207 -19.71 4.44 16.10
N THR A 208 -19.77 5.12 14.96
CA THR A 208 -19.59 4.47 13.66
C THR A 208 -18.12 4.14 13.40
N LEU A 209 -17.21 5.08 13.71
CA LEU A 209 -15.76 4.86 13.61
C LEU A 209 -15.30 3.69 14.50
N LEU A 210 -15.85 3.56 15.71
CA LEU A 210 -15.54 2.45 16.62
C LEU A 210 -15.75 1.06 15.99
N SER A 211 -16.72 0.94 15.08
CA SER A 211 -17.05 -0.31 14.38
C SER A 211 -16.27 -0.54 13.08
N VAL A 212 -15.78 0.54 12.45
CA VAL A 212 -15.01 0.50 11.21
C VAL A 212 -13.51 0.36 11.49
N SER A 213 -13.03 0.99 12.56
CA SER A 213 -11.62 0.95 12.95
C SER A 213 -11.24 -0.40 13.55
N GLY A 214 -10.09 -0.93 13.12
CA GLY A 214 -9.49 -2.14 13.67
C GLY A 214 -8.51 -1.81 14.79
N SER A 215 -8.33 -2.73 15.73
CA SER A 215 -7.23 -2.64 16.70
C SER A 215 -5.87 -2.82 16.00
N VAL A 216 -4.79 -2.36 16.63
CA VAL A 216 -3.42 -2.62 16.17
C VAL A 216 -3.23 -4.14 15.99
N GLY A 217 -2.61 -4.54 14.87
CA GLY A 217 -2.39 -5.94 14.50
C GLY A 217 -3.61 -6.68 13.94
N CYS A 218 -4.78 -6.03 13.79
CA CYS A 218 -5.94 -6.67 13.16
C CYS A 218 -5.69 -6.97 11.67
N VAL A 219 -5.90 -8.23 11.26
CA VAL A 219 -5.62 -8.67 9.89
C VAL A 219 -6.63 -8.10 8.89
N GLU A 220 -7.88 -7.87 9.30
CA GLU A 220 -8.96 -7.45 8.40
C GLU A 220 -9.09 -5.93 8.28
N LYS A 221 -8.80 -5.20 9.37
CA LYS A 221 -9.04 -3.75 9.50
C LYS A 221 -7.82 -3.05 10.10
N ARG A 222 -7.44 -1.92 9.51
CA ARG A 222 -6.40 -1.04 10.07
C ARG A 222 -6.98 -0.12 11.16
N PRO A 223 -6.15 0.34 12.11
CA PRO A 223 -6.45 1.48 12.95
C PRO A 223 -6.81 2.70 12.10
N LEU A 224 -7.86 3.42 12.49
CA LEU A 224 -8.20 4.71 11.92
C LEU A 224 -7.70 5.83 12.84
N GLU A 225 -7.12 6.84 12.22
CA GLU A 225 -6.87 8.14 12.84
C GLU A 225 -7.67 9.19 12.06
N ILE A 226 -8.75 9.70 12.65
CA ILE A 226 -9.64 10.68 12.00
C ILE A 226 -9.53 12.01 12.70
N THR A 227 -9.18 13.06 11.94
CA THR A 227 -9.23 14.44 12.41
C THR A 227 -10.26 15.21 11.61
N VAL A 228 -11.15 15.93 12.29
CA VAL A 228 -12.14 16.84 11.66
C VAL A 228 -11.78 18.28 12.01
N MET A 229 -11.79 19.14 10.99
CA MET A 229 -11.51 20.57 11.10
C MET A 229 -12.65 21.39 10.49
N ASN A 230 -12.95 22.54 11.10
CA ASN A 230 -13.82 23.53 10.50
C ASN A 230 -12.99 24.53 9.68
N GLN A 231 -13.36 24.75 8.42
CA GLN A 231 -12.70 25.68 7.51
C GLN A 231 -12.65 27.11 8.03
N ASN A 232 -13.67 27.53 8.78
CA ASN A 232 -13.73 28.87 9.38
C ASN A 232 -12.68 29.07 10.48
N ASP A 233 -12.22 27.99 11.11
CA ASP A 233 -11.16 28.01 12.12
C ASP A 233 -9.75 27.94 11.49
N LEU A 234 -9.66 27.65 10.18
CA LEU A 234 -8.40 27.60 9.44
C LEU A 234 -8.02 28.95 8.81
N SER A 235 -8.98 29.81 8.51
CA SER A 235 -8.74 31.08 7.81
C SER A 235 -9.50 32.27 8.41
N PRO A 236 -8.81 33.31 8.91
CA PRO A 236 -7.35 33.47 8.93
C PRO A 236 -6.66 32.50 9.90
N TRP A 237 -5.40 32.15 9.61
CA TRP A 237 -4.61 31.19 10.38
C TRP A 237 -4.30 31.69 11.79
N HIS A 238 -4.54 30.84 12.79
CA HIS A 238 -4.18 31.07 14.19
C HIS A 238 -3.47 29.84 14.78
N PHE A 239 -2.45 30.08 15.62
CA PHE A 239 -1.73 29.04 16.33
C PHE A 239 -1.97 29.17 17.85
N PRO A 240 -2.22 28.06 18.57
CA PRO A 240 -2.51 26.71 18.04
C PRO A 240 -3.85 26.66 17.29
N PRO A 241 -3.98 25.80 16.27
CA PRO A 241 -5.25 25.63 15.56
C PRO A 241 -6.28 24.88 16.43
N LYS A 242 -7.57 25.12 16.17
CA LYS A 242 -8.69 24.43 16.82
C LYS A 242 -9.02 23.14 16.07
N CYS A 243 -8.84 22.00 16.72
CA CYS A 243 -9.35 20.71 16.29
C CYS A 243 -10.83 20.61 16.63
N GLU A 244 -11.67 20.28 15.65
CA GLU A 244 -13.10 20.10 15.92
C GLU A 244 -13.33 18.72 16.55
N TYR A 245 -12.72 17.66 16.02
CA TYR A 245 -12.88 16.30 16.54
C TYR A 245 -11.67 15.44 16.18
N MET A 246 -11.27 14.53 17.08
CA MET A 246 -10.23 13.55 16.82
C MET A 246 -10.66 12.17 17.30
N TYR A 247 -10.45 11.16 16.45
CA TYR A 247 -10.57 9.75 16.78
C TYR A 247 -9.22 9.08 16.55
N GLY A 248 -8.81 8.26 17.50
CA GLY A 248 -7.66 7.36 17.38
C GLY A 248 -7.87 6.16 18.30
N GLU A 249 -7.21 5.05 17.99
CA GLU A 249 -7.36 3.81 18.78
C GLU A 249 -6.89 3.97 20.24
N TRP A 250 -5.99 4.93 20.52
CA TRP A 250 -5.56 5.25 21.88
C TRP A 250 -6.68 5.86 22.75
N LEU A 251 -7.75 6.37 22.15
CA LEU A 251 -8.94 6.88 22.86
C LEU A 251 -10.03 5.81 23.04
N ARG A 252 -9.83 4.59 22.53
CA ARG A 252 -10.89 3.57 22.46
C ARG A 252 -11.50 3.26 23.83
N ASP A 253 -10.69 3.11 24.87
CA ASP A 253 -11.18 2.78 26.21
C ASP A 253 -12.04 3.91 26.80
N GLU A 254 -11.61 5.16 26.60
CA GLU A 254 -12.36 6.35 27.01
C GLU A 254 -13.69 6.46 26.26
N ILE A 255 -13.66 6.20 24.95
CA ILE A 255 -14.84 6.19 24.08
C ILE A 255 -15.83 5.10 24.52
N ILE A 256 -15.35 3.90 24.82
CA ILE A 256 -16.19 2.80 25.33
C ILE A 256 -16.78 3.15 26.70
N ALA A 257 -16.05 3.88 27.54
CA ALA A 257 -16.54 4.41 28.81
C ALA A 257 -17.55 5.58 28.65
N GLY A 258 -17.84 6.00 27.41
CA GLY A 258 -18.83 7.02 27.09
C GLY A 258 -18.27 8.44 26.93
N GLN A 259 -16.93 8.60 26.92
CA GLN A 259 -16.31 9.90 26.65
C GLN A 259 -16.30 10.17 25.14
N ILE A 260 -16.90 11.28 24.74
CA ILE A 260 -16.95 11.68 23.33
C ILE A 260 -15.90 12.77 23.08
N PRO A 261 -15.02 12.63 22.07
CA PRO A 261 -14.02 13.65 21.75
C PRO A 261 -14.65 15.03 21.51
N GLN A 262 -14.10 16.03 22.20
CA GLN A 262 -14.55 17.43 22.16
C GLN A 262 -13.60 18.28 21.31
N ALA A 263 -14.07 19.45 20.89
CA ALA A 263 -13.20 20.44 20.25
C ALA A 263 -12.14 20.94 21.24
N GLY A 264 -10.95 21.21 20.73
CA GLY A 264 -9.82 21.68 21.53
C GLY A 264 -8.76 22.34 20.67
N TYR A 265 -7.94 23.19 21.31
CA TYR A 265 -6.77 23.76 20.64
C TYR A 265 -5.58 22.83 20.81
N ASP A 266 -4.92 22.48 19.71
CA ASP A 266 -3.85 21.49 19.72
C ASP A 266 -2.71 21.94 18.76
N PRO A 267 -1.51 22.20 19.29
CA PRO A 267 -0.32 22.50 18.49
C PRO A 267 0.01 21.43 17.43
N ASP A 268 -0.21 20.14 17.72
CA ASP A 268 0.18 19.03 16.81
C ASP A 268 -0.60 19.06 15.49
N ILE A 269 -1.82 19.61 15.52
CA ILE A 269 -2.65 19.80 14.33
C ILE A 269 -1.97 20.74 13.32
N ALA A 270 -1.08 21.65 13.75
CA ALA A 270 -0.31 22.47 12.81
C ALA A 270 0.65 21.62 11.97
N ILE A 271 1.27 20.59 12.56
CA ILE A 271 2.14 19.64 11.85
C ILE A 271 1.30 18.78 10.91
N LEU A 272 0.17 18.26 11.39
CA LEU A 272 -0.79 17.48 10.61
C LEU A 272 -1.22 18.23 9.35
N LEU A 273 -1.74 19.45 9.51
CA LEU A 273 -2.20 20.27 8.40
C LEU A 273 -1.07 20.64 7.43
N TRP A 274 0.14 20.89 7.95
CA TRP A 274 1.30 21.17 7.11
C TRP A 274 1.68 19.95 6.24
N GLN A 275 1.62 18.76 6.82
CA GLN A 275 1.82 17.50 6.11
C GLN A 275 0.69 17.24 5.10
N ALA A 276 -0.57 17.31 5.53
CA ALA A 276 -1.73 17.05 4.69
C ALA A 276 -1.83 18.02 3.50
N ARG A 277 -1.43 19.29 3.68
CA ARG A 277 -1.36 20.26 2.58
C ARG A 277 -0.31 19.87 1.53
N LYS A 278 0.87 19.39 1.95
CA LYS A 278 1.97 19.03 1.04
C LYS A 278 1.80 17.64 0.42
N CYS A 279 1.33 16.68 1.20
CA CYS A 279 1.35 15.25 0.90
C CYS A 279 0.04 14.61 1.36
N SER A 280 -1.01 14.72 0.55
CA SER A 280 -2.26 14.00 0.75
C SER A 280 -2.86 13.53 -0.57
N LYS A 281 -3.75 12.56 -0.47
CA LYS A 281 -4.61 12.12 -1.56
C LYS A 281 -6.04 12.57 -1.25
N THR A 282 -6.60 13.38 -2.14
CA THR A 282 -8.02 13.73 -2.10
C THR A 282 -8.86 12.47 -2.31
N LEU A 283 -9.62 12.08 -1.29
CA LEU A 283 -10.63 11.03 -1.39
C LEU A 283 -11.95 11.60 -1.90
N LYS A 284 -12.29 12.82 -1.47
CA LYS A 284 -13.47 13.57 -1.92
C LYS A 284 -13.29 15.07 -1.69
N GLY A 285 -13.98 15.88 -2.50
CA GLY A 285 -14.11 17.32 -2.29
C GLY A 285 -13.01 18.13 -2.96
N ILE A 286 -12.79 19.34 -2.43
CA ILE A 286 -11.79 20.30 -2.95
C ILE A 286 -10.39 19.82 -2.57
N ASP A 287 -9.36 20.08 -3.38
CA ASP A 287 -7.97 19.73 -3.02
C ASP A 287 -7.51 20.39 -1.71
N ALA A 288 -6.75 19.66 -0.89
CA ALA A 288 -6.31 20.13 0.44
C ALA A 288 -5.56 21.46 0.37
N GLU A 289 -4.77 21.69 -0.69
CA GLU A 289 -4.02 22.93 -0.92
C GLU A 289 -4.88 24.18 -1.16
N LYS A 290 -6.18 24.02 -1.41
CA LYS A 290 -7.13 25.13 -1.56
C LYS A 290 -7.89 25.42 -0.26
N LEU A 291 -8.02 24.44 0.63
CA LEU A 291 -8.75 24.56 1.89
C LEU A 291 -7.83 24.87 3.09
N ILE A 292 -6.73 24.16 3.22
CA ILE A 292 -5.75 24.37 4.30
C ILE A 292 -4.91 25.58 3.92
N PRO A 293 -4.73 26.64 4.73
CA PRO A 293 -3.83 27.74 4.37
C PRO A 293 -2.35 27.29 4.33
N GLN A 294 -1.46 28.12 3.76
CA GLN A 294 -0.03 27.89 3.94
C GLN A 294 0.35 28.13 5.40
N ILE A 295 0.83 27.08 6.06
CA ILE A 295 1.31 27.16 7.45
C ILE A 295 2.77 27.62 7.44
N PRO A 296 3.10 28.74 8.09
CA PRO A 296 4.47 29.21 8.17
C PRO A 296 5.34 28.17 8.86
N PHE A 297 6.50 27.85 8.28
CA PHE A 297 7.42 26.89 8.89
C PHE A 297 7.87 27.34 10.30
N SER A 298 7.82 28.63 10.64
CA SER A 298 8.11 29.15 11.98
C SER A 298 7.17 28.62 13.08
N GLU A 299 5.99 28.09 12.72
CA GLU A 299 5.06 27.47 13.68
C GLU A 299 5.38 25.98 13.92
N ILE A 300 6.05 25.32 12.97
CA ILE A 300 6.38 23.88 13.08
C ILE A 300 7.33 23.58 14.26
N PRO A 301 8.42 24.35 14.49
CA PRO A 301 9.23 24.19 15.69
C PRO A 301 8.46 24.37 17.00
N LYS A 302 7.46 25.26 17.04
CA LYS A 302 6.63 25.47 18.24
C LYS A 302 5.74 24.27 18.52
N ALA A 303 5.09 23.76 17.48
CA ALA A 303 4.29 22.54 17.59
C ALA A 303 5.14 21.35 18.06
N ILE A 304 6.32 21.14 17.45
CA ILE A 304 7.26 20.09 17.88
C ILE A 304 7.69 20.30 19.34
N GLN A 305 7.96 21.54 19.76
CA GLN A 305 8.34 21.84 21.13
C GLN A 305 7.22 21.49 22.12
N ASP A 306 5.98 21.83 21.80
CA ASP A 306 4.83 21.61 22.67
C ASP A 306 4.42 20.13 22.76
N SER A 307 4.73 19.32 21.74
CA SER A 307 4.38 17.91 21.67
C SER A 307 5.34 16.98 22.43
N ILE A 308 6.62 17.38 22.58
CA ILE A 308 7.67 16.57 23.21
C ILE A 308 7.28 16.11 24.63
N PRO A 309 6.77 16.96 25.54
CA PRO A 309 6.41 16.51 26.90
C PRO A 309 5.39 15.36 26.91
N GLY A 310 4.34 15.46 26.08
CA GLY A 310 3.31 14.42 25.96
C GLY A 310 3.86 13.15 25.34
N LEU A 311 4.66 13.29 24.28
CA LEU A 311 5.30 12.16 23.60
C LEU A 311 6.22 11.35 24.54
N ILE A 312 7.00 12.04 25.37
CA ILE A 312 7.91 11.42 26.33
C ILE A 312 7.16 10.81 27.52
N HIS A 313 6.04 11.41 27.94
CA HIS A 313 5.20 10.84 28.99
C HIS A 313 4.64 9.46 28.60
N ASN A 314 4.27 9.31 27.33
CA ASN A 314 3.70 8.08 26.76
C ASN A 314 4.75 7.11 26.21
N PHE A 315 6.03 7.25 26.57
CA PHE A 315 7.11 6.43 26.02
C PHE A 315 6.94 4.93 26.33
N THR A 316 6.57 4.59 27.56
CA THR A 316 6.41 3.18 27.97
C THR A 316 5.18 2.57 27.32
N GLY A 317 5.36 1.45 26.60
CA GLY A 317 4.30 0.76 25.88
C GLY A 317 4.09 1.25 24.44
N ASP A 318 4.80 2.29 24.01
CA ASP A 318 4.79 2.80 22.64
C ASP A 318 6.21 3.17 22.14
N GLU A 319 7.23 2.50 22.67
CA GLU A 319 8.65 2.84 22.52
C GLU A 319 9.05 3.02 21.06
N ARG A 320 8.63 2.07 20.20
CA ARG A 320 8.90 2.11 18.75
C ARG A 320 8.35 3.38 18.10
N ASN A 321 7.07 3.71 18.32
CA ASN A 321 6.47 4.86 17.67
C ASN A 321 7.03 6.17 18.23
N VAL A 322 7.32 6.24 19.52
CA VAL A 322 7.94 7.41 20.12
C VAL A 322 9.35 7.66 19.55
N LEU A 323 10.19 6.62 19.47
CA LEU A 323 11.53 6.73 18.88
C LEU A 323 11.49 7.17 17.42
N LEU A 324 10.60 6.57 16.61
CA LEU A 324 10.45 6.94 15.20
C LEU A 324 9.87 8.36 15.02
N THR A 325 9.00 8.80 15.93
CA THR A 325 8.44 10.15 15.92
C THR A 325 9.51 11.18 16.29
N LEU A 326 10.33 10.91 17.32
CA LEU A 326 11.49 11.74 17.64
C LEU A 326 12.46 11.83 16.45
N ALA A 327 12.67 10.74 15.71
CA ALA A 327 13.52 10.75 14.51
C ALA A 327 12.96 11.70 13.43
N ARG A 328 11.64 11.65 13.18
CA ARG A 328 10.97 12.57 12.24
C ARG A 328 11.04 14.02 12.69
N MET A 329 10.86 14.29 13.99
CA MET A 329 10.99 15.64 14.56
C MET A 329 12.40 16.19 14.35
N TRP A 330 13.43 15.40 14.66
CA TRP A 330 14.82 15.79 14.46
C TRP A 330 15.11 16.07 12.97
N TYR A 331 14.73 15.14 12.09
CA TYR A 331 14.88 15.32 10.64
C TYR A 331 14.19 16.61 10.14
N THR A 332 12.95 16.85 10.59
CA THR A 332 12.15 18.01 10.15
C THR A 332 12.79 19.32 10.60
N LEU A 333 13.29 19.39 11.84
CA LEU A 333 13.95 20.60 12.35
C LEU A 333 15.26 20.88 11.63
N GLU A 334 16.05 19.86 11.33
CA GLU A 334 17.32 20.04 10.64
C GLU A 334 17.12 20.45 9.17
N THR A 335 16.24 19.74 8.45
CA THR A 335 16.14 19.82 6.99
C THR A 335 15.06 20.76 6.49
N GLY A 336 14.03 21.03 7.30
CA GLY A 336 12.82 21.73 6.86
C GLY A 336 11.84 20.87 6.06
N GLU A 337 12.12 19.57 5.90
CA GLU A 337 11.35 18.66 5.04
C GLU A 337 10.61 17.57 5.81
N ILE A 338 9.59 17.00 5.17
CA ILE A 338 8.83 15.85 5.67
C ILE A 338 9.55 14.57 5.26
N SER A 339 9.58 13.58 6.16
CA SER A 339 10.07 12.24 5.86
C SER A 339 9.15 11.15 6.42
N THR A 340 9.27 9.95 5.86
CA THR A 340 8.69 8.73 6.41
C THR A 340 9.44 8.30 7.69
N LYS A 341 8.78 7.50 8.55
CA LYS A 341 9.36 7.02 9.83
C LYS A 341 10.69 6.27 9.62
N ASP A 342 10.75 5.40 8.62
CA ASP A 342 11.93 4.60 8.27
C ASP A 342 13.08 5.45 7.69
N SER A 343 12.79 6.37 6.78
CA SER A 343 13.81 7.27 6.21
C SER A 343 14.39 8.22 7.27
N ALA A 344 13.54 8.73 8.18
CA ALA A 344 13.98 9.56 9.29
C ALA A 344 14.88 8.77 10.26
N ALA A 345 14.48 7.52 10.58
CA ALA A 345 15.28 6.64 11.42
C ALA A 345 16.64 6.34 10.79
N GLU A 346 16.67 6.01 9.49
CA GLU A 346 17.91 5.79 8.74
C GLU A 346 18.85 6.99 8.82
N TRP A 347 18.29 8.19 8.62
CA TRP A 347 19.05 9.43 8.73
C TRP A 347 19.63 9.65 10.13
N VAL A 348 18.86 9.38 11.18
CA VAL A 348 19.30 9.52 12.59
C VAL A 348 20.35 8.47 12.97
N LEU A 349 20.30 7.25 12.44
CA LEU A 349 21.27 6.18 12.77
C LEU A 349 22.72 6.62 12.59
N SER A 350 23.00 7.42 11.56
CA SER A 350 24.34 7.97 11.29
C SER A 350 24.85 8.99 12.31
N LYS A 351 23.96 9.50 13.17
CA LYS A 351 24.23 10.54 14.18
C LYS A 351 24.23 10.01 15.61
N LEU A 352 23.78 8.77 15.82
CA LEU A 352 23.70 8.17 17.14
C LEU A 352 25.06 7.65 17.60
N PRO A 353 25.33 7.68 18.92
CA PRO A 353 26.40 6.89 19.51
C PRO A 353 26.24 5.40 19.18
N GLY A 354 27.36 4.69 19.01
CA GLY A 354 27.37 3.29 18.57
C GLY A 354 26.53 2.35 19.44
N ASP A 355 26.45 2.61 20.74
CA ASP A 355 25.69 1.76 21.68
C ASP A 355 24.16 1.99 21.61
N LEU A 356 23.71 3.14 21.08
CA LEU A 356 22.28 3.48 20.98
C LEU A 356 21.68 3.19 19.59
N ALA A 357 22.53 3.18 18.55
CA ALA A 357 22.10 2.92 17.18
C ALA A 357 21.34 1.58 16.99
N PRO A 358 21.72 0.45 17.63
CA PRO A 358 20.99 -0.81 17.49
C PRO A 358 19.52 -0.73 17.89
N LEU A 359 19.16 0.09 18.88
CA LEU A 359 17.77 0.21 19.35
C LEU A 359 16.89 0.94 18.32
N LEU A 360 17.41 2.03 17.73
CA LEU A 360 16.68 2.71 16.66
C LEU A 360 16.56 1.82 15.42
N GLN A 361 17.59 0.99 15.14
CA GLN A 361 17.56 0.02 14.05
C GLN A 361 16.46 -1.03 14.28
N ILE A 362 16.32 -1.57 15.49
CA ILE A 362 15.23 -2.48 15.86
C ILE A 362 13.87 -1.80 15.68
N ALA A 363 13.70 -0.57 16.16
CA ALA A 363 12.44 0.17 15.99
C ALA A 363 12.08 0.34 14.50
N LYS A 364 13.08 0.67 13.66
CA LYS A 364 12.92 0.78 12.21
C LYS A 364 12.51 -0.54 11.56
N ASP A 365 13.24 -1.62 11.85
CA ASP A 365 12.98 -2.94 11.25
C ASP A 365 11.64 -3.52 11.71
N ALA A 366 11.25 -3.28 12.96
CA ALA A 366 9.96 -3.69 13.48
C ALA A 366 8.81 -2.92 12.82
N TYR A 367 8.98 -1.61 12.61
CA TYR A 367 8.02 -0.81 11.85
C TYR A 367 7.85 -1.30 10.40
N LEU A 368 8.92 -1.80 9.79
CA LEU A 368 8.88 -2.40 8.45
C LEU A 368 8.24 -3.81 8.44
N GLY A 369 8.04 -4.43 9.60
CA GLY A 369 7.55 -5.80 9.74
C GLY A 369 8.62 -6.87 9.55
N ASN A 370 9.91 -6.49 9.58
CA ASN A 370 11.02 -7.41 9.39
C ASN A 370 11.35 -8.20 10.66
N VAL A 371 11.09 -7.61 11.83
CA VAL A 371 11.34 -8.22 13.14
C VAL A 371 10.18 -7.91 14.10
N SER A 372 10.06 -8.70 15.16
CA SER A 372 9.22 -8.33 16.32
C SER A 372 10.10 -7.58 17.31
N ASP A 373 9.61 -6.45 17.81
CA ASP A 373 10.26 -5.69 18.86
C ASP A 373 9.70 -6.05 20.24
N HIS A 374 10.60 -6.27 21.21
CA HIS A 374 10.26 -6.51 22.61
C HIS A 374 11.14 -5.60 23.48
N TRP A 375 10.52 -4.61 24.10
CA TRP A 375 11.24 -3.55 24.82
C TRP A 375 11.46 -3.86 26.30
N ASP A 376 10.82 -4.89 26.86
CA ASP A 376 10.89 -5.20 28.31
C ASP A 376 12.32 -5.37 28.84
N SER A 377 13.20 -6.00 28.05
CA SER A 377 14.60 -6.24 28.43
C SER A 377 15.56 -5.11 28.06
N THR A 378 15.10 -4.12 27.30
CA THR A 378 15.90 -2.99 26.78
C THR A 378 15.27 -1.63 27.13
N LYS A 379 14.37 -1.61 28.10
CA LYS A 379 13.52 -0.46 28.41
C LYS A 379 14.34 0.75 28.84
N ASP A 380 15.32 0.54 29.71
CA ASP A 380 16.17 1.61 30.21
C ASP A 380 17.03 2.19 29.08
N GLU A 381 17.55 1.34 28.20
CA GLU A 381 18.33 1.77 27.04
C GLU A 381 17.48 2.50 26.00
N ALA A 382 16.23 2.06 25.78
CA ALA A 382 15.28 2.76 24.91
C ALA A 382 14.95 4.16 25.46
N ILE A 383 14.73 4.29 26.78
CA ILE A 383 14.55 5.58 27.45
C ILE A 383 15.80 6.45 27.30
N MET A 384 17.01 5.89 27.43
CA MET A 384 18.26 6.62 27.21
C MET A 384 18.37 7.13 25.77
N LEU A 385 18.00 6.32 24.78
CA LEU A 385 17.95 6.75 23.38
C LEU A 385 16.93 7.87 23.17
N GLY A 386 15.71 7.73 23.71
CA GLY A 386 14.68 8.76 23.65
C GLY A 386 15.14 10.09 24.28
N ALA A 387 15.77 10.03 25.45
CA ALA A 387 16.33 11.19 26.13
C ALA A 387 17.48 11.85 25.33
N PHE A 388 18.33 11.05 24.69
CA PHE A 388 19.38 11.55 23.81
C PHE A 388 18.79 12.32 22.62
N MET A 389 17.85 11.71 21.90
CA MET A 389 17.21 12.34 20.74
C MET A 389 16.45 13.60 21.12
N LYS A 390 15.70 13.57 22.24
CA LYS A 390 15.04 14.74 22.82
C LYS A 390 16.02 15.89 23.04
N LYS A 391 17.18 15.62 23.65
CA LYS A 391 18.19 16.64 23.92
C LYS A 391 18.73 17.28 22.63
N GLU A 392 18.97 16.50 21.57
CA GLU A 392 19.42 17.04 20.29
C GLU A 392 18.34 17.89 19.62
N ILE A 393 17.07 17.47 19.70
CA ILE A 393 15.92 18.25 19.24
C ILE A 393 15.82 19.59 19.99
N GLU A 394 15.92 19.59 21.32
CA GLU A 394 15.85 20.80 22.15
C GLU A 394 16.94 21.81 21.81
N LYS A 395 18.17 21.35 21.53
CA LYS A 395 19.26 22.24 21.07
C LYS A 395 18.92 22.93 19.74
N LEU A 396 18.32 22.21 18.80
CA LEU A 396 17.92 22.77 17.50
C LEU A 396 16.79 23.80 17.67
N LEU A 397 15.85 23.52 18.57
CA LEU A 397 14.77 24.46 18.91
C LEU A 397 15.33 25.75 19.52
N GLU A 398 16.27 25.66 20.47
CA GLU A 398 16.96 26.80 21.06
C GLU A 398 17.70 27.64 20.00
N TYR A 399 18.43 26.98 19.10
CA TYR A 399 19.13 27.63 18.00
C TYR A 399 18.17 28.43 17.09
N LYS A 400 17.08 27.78 16.63
CA LYS A 400 16.08 28.42 15.76
C LYS A 400 15.34 29.57 16.45
N ASN A 401 15.05 29.44 17.75
CA ASN A 401 14.47 30.51 18.54
C ASN A 401 15.41 31.73 18.61
N SER A 402 16.72 31.50 18.72
CA SER A 402 17.72 32.57 18.74
C SER A 402 17.90 33.28 17.38
N GLU A 403 17.80 32.56 16.26
CA GLU A 403 17.83 33.16 14.91
C GLU A 403 16.59 34.01 14.62
N ASN A 404 15.40 33.54 15.01
CA ASN A 404 14.16 34.30 14.86
C ASN A 404 14.17 35.64 15.61
N ILE A 405 14.89 35.73 16.73
CA ILE A 405 15.05 36.98 17.49
C ILE A 405 16.01 37.93 16.76
N ARG A 406 17.08 37.43 16.13
CA ARG A 406 18.06 38.25 15.38
C ARG A 406 17.54 38.75 14.04
N GLY A 407 16.63 38.02 13.39
CA GLY A 407 16.02 38.40 12.10
C GLY A 407 14.91 39.46 12.19
N LYS A 408 14.49 39.85 13.40
CA LYS A 408 13.48 40.90 13.65
C LYS A 408 14.07 42.23 14.16
N GLY A 409 15.41 42.35 14.21
CA GLY A 409 16.14 43.51 14.72
C GLY A 409 16.51 44.53 13.66
#